data_AF-A0A850C8H3-F1
#
_entry.id   AF-A0A850C8H3-F1
#
_cell.length_a   1.000
_cell.length_b   1.000
_cell.length_c   1.000
_cell.angle_alpha   90.00
_cell.angle_beta   90.00
_cell.angle_gamma   90.00
#
_symmetry.space_group_name_H-M   'P 1'
#
loop_
_entity.id
_entity.type
_entity.pdbx_description
1 polymer ?
#
loop_
_entity_poly.entity_id
_entity_poly.type
_entity_poly.pdbx_seq_one_letter_code
_entity_poly.pdbx_strand_id
1 'polypeptide(L)' 'MSTVHIRPVPVSPEEVVAVARDRARVVIDDEAREAMARSRAVVDAIESDGRP' A
#
# COMPACT_ATOMS: atom_id res chain seq x y z
N MET A 1 -19.57 10.74 -0.41
CA MET A 1 -18.76 9.58 0.02
C MET A 1 -17.36 9.80 -0.53
N SER A 2 -16.38 10.09 0.32
CA SER A 2 -14.99 10.33 -0.10
C SER A 2 -14.27 9.01 -0.38
N THR A 3 -13.23 9.06 -1.21
CA THR A 3 -12.35 7.92 -1.50
C THR A 3 -10.92 8.31 -1.16
N VAL A 4 -10.22 7.45 -0.42
CA VAL A 4 -8.80 7.59 -0.07
C VAL A 4 -8.01 6.59 -0.91
N HIS A 5 -6.99 7.10 -1.60
CA HIS A 5 -6.16 6.35 -2.53
C HIS A 5 -4.81 6.03 -1.90
N ILE A 6 -4.55 4.75 -1.68
CA ILE A 6 -3.28 4.27 -1.14
C ILE A 6 -2.26 4.20 -2.26
N ARG A 7 -1.19 4.97 -2.07
CA ARG A 7 -0.06 5.17 -2.99
C ARG A 7 1.24 4.83 -2.26
N PRO A 8 2.38 4.68 -2.96
CA PRO A 8 3.68 4.42 -2.31
C PRO A 8 4.28 5.68 -1.65
N VAL A 9 3.45 6.48 -0.99
CA VAL A 9 3.81 7.70 -0.27
C VAL A 9 3.05 7.74 1.06
N PRO A 10 3.52 8.51 2.05
CA PRO A 10 2.83 8.64 3.33
C PRO A 10 1.38 9.11 3.19
N VAL A 11 0.49 8.58 4.03
CA VAL A 11 -0.88 9.08 4.18
C VAL A 11 -0.91 10.34 5.04
N SER A 12 -1.86 11.23 4.78
CA SER A 12 -2.07 12.43 5.59
C SER A 12 -2.96 12.15 6.81
N PRO A 13 -2.87 12.96 7.89
CA PRO A 13 -3.79 12.84 9.02
C PRO A 13 -5.26 13.00 8.62
N GLU A 14 -5.57 13.86 7.65
CA GLU A 14 -6.93 14.07 7.14
C GLU A 14 -7.47 12.82 6.44
N GLU A 15 -6.64 12.14 5.66
CA GLU A 15 -7.00 10.87 5.02
C GLU A 15 -7.31 9.79 6.07
N VAL A 16 -6.53 9.75 7.15
CA VAL A 16 -6.77 8.84 8.28
C VAL A 16 -8.11 9.14 8.95
N VAL A 17 -8.41 10.41 9.22
CA VAL A 17 -9.69 10.82 9.83
C VAL A 17 -10.87 10.48 8.91
N ALA A 18 -10.75 10.72 7.60
CA ALA A 18 -11.79 10.43 6.63
C ALA A 18 -12.16 8.93 6.60
N VAL A 19 -11.17 8.03 6.73
CA VAL A 19 -11.44 6.59 6.83
C VAL A 19 -12.06 6.25 8.20
N ALA A 20 -11.44 6.73 9.28
CA ALA A 20 -11.78 6.29 10.64
C ALA A 20 -13.13 6.82 11.14
N ARG A 21 -13.52 8.04 10.76
CA ARG A 21 -14.73 8.72 11.25
C ARG A 21 -15.80 8.84 10.19
N ASP A 22 -15.41 9.08 8.95
CA ASP A 22 -16.34 9.43 7.87
C ASP A 22 -16.62 8.26 6.92
N ARG A 23 -16.06 7.07 7.19
CA ARG A 23 -16.21 5.84 6.41
C ARG A 23 -15.86 6.04 4.94
N ALA A 24 -14.79 6.78 4.66
CA ALA A 24 -14.27 6.92 3.31
C ALA A 24 -13.96 5.54 2.70
N ARG A 25 -14.24 5.38 1.40
CA ARG A 25 -13.86 4.18 0.65
C ARG A 25 -12.34 4.16 0.50
N VAL A 26 -11.70 3.01 0.71
CA VAL A 26 -10.26 2.86 0.47
C VAL A 26 -10.04 2.12 -0.85
N VAL A 27 -9.15 2.65 -1.67
CA VAL A 27 -8.69 2.03 -2.92
C VAL A 27 -7.17 1.97 -2.88
N ILE A 28 -6.62 0.82 -3.27
CA ILE A 28 -5.18 0.66 -3.49
C ILE A 28 -4.93 0.93 -4.98
N ASP A 29 -4.10 1.92 -5.27
CA ASP A 29 -3.76 2.29 -6.64
C ASP A 29 -2.78 1.27 -7.24
N ASP A 30 -2.75 1.21 -8.57
CA ASP A 30 -1.92 0.25 -9.29
C ASP A 30 -0.42 0.47 -9.03
N GLU A 31 0.01 1.73 -8.89
CA GLU A 31 1.40 2.06 -8.52
C GLU A 31 1.81 1.42 -7.17
N ALA A 32 0.90 1.43 -6.18
CA ALA A 32 1.15 0.81 -4.88
C ALA A 32 1.18 -0.72 -5.01
N ARG A 33 0.31 -1.31 -5.84
CA ARG A 33 0.33 -2.76 -6.14
C ARG A 33 1.64 -3.18 -6.79
N GLU A 34 2.13 -2.41 -7.75
CA GLU A 34 3.42 -2.67 -8.39
C GLU A 34 4.59 -2.56 -7.41
N ALA A 35 4.58 -1.55 -6.53
CA ALA A 35 5.60 -1.41 -5.50
C ALA A 35 5.62 -2.61 -4.54
N MET A 36 4.45 -3.08 -4.11
CA MET A 36 4.31 -4.28 -3.29
C MET A 36 4.80 -5.54 -4.03
N ALA A 37 4.45 -5.69 -5.31
CA ALA A 37 4.89 -6.81 -6.13
C ALA A 37 6.43 -6.83 -6.29
N ARG A 38 7.06 -5.68 -6.55
CA ARG A 38 8.52 -5.55 -6.62
C ARG A 38 9.18 -5.92 -5.29
N SER A 39 8.64 -5.43 -4.17
CA SER A 39 9.16 -5.78 -2.84
C SER A 39 9.08 -7.28 -2.59
N ARG A 40 7.96 -7.93 -2.95
CA ARG A 40 7.80 -9.37 -2.78
C ARG A 40 8.77 -10.17 -3.64
N ALA A 41 8.98 -9.77 -4.89
CA ALA A 41 9.95 -10.42 -5.77
C ALA A 41 11.38 -10.41 -5.22
N VAL A 42 11.79 -9.33 -4.51
CA VAL A 42 13.09 -9.28 -3.83
C VAL A 42 13.18 -10.31 -2.71
N VAL A 43 12.12 -10.44 -1.90
CA VAL A 43 12.07 -11.45 -0.82
C VAL A 43 12.10 -12.86 -1.39
N ASP A 44 11.32 -13.13 -2.43
CA ASP A 44 11.28 -14.45 -3.08
C ASP A 44 12.64 -14.83 -3.68
N ALA A 45 13.39 -13.86 -4.23
CA ALA A 45 14.74 -14.11 -4.73
C ALA A 45 15.71 -14.47 -3.59
N ILE A 46 15.65 -13.77 -2.45
CA ILE A 46 16.47 -14.08 -1.27
C ILE A 46 16.18 -15.49 -0.75
N GLU A 47 14.89 -15.85 -0.66
CA GLU A 47 14.46 -17.19 -0.26
C GLU A 47 14.98 -18.25 -1.23
N SER A 48 14.88 -18.01 -2.55
CA SER A 48 15.35 -18.94 -3.58
C SER A 48 16.87 -19.14 -3.58
N ASP A 49 17.63 -18.11 -3.20
CA ASP A 49 19.09 -18.17 -3.06
C ASP A 49 19.53 -18.94 -1.78
N GLY A 50 18.58 -19.34 -0.93
CA GLY A 50 18.85 -20.04 0.33
C GLY A 50 19.64 -19.18 1.34
N ARG A 51 19.58 -17.85 1.19
CA ARG A 51 20.27 -16.91 2.09
C ARG A 51 19.42 -16.70 3.34
N PRO A 52 20.00 -16.86 4.56
CA PRO A 52 19.29 -16.59 5.81
C PRO A 52 18.94 -15.11 5.98
#